data_AF-A0A819DAR9-F1
#
_entry.id   AF-A0A819DAR9-F1
#
_cell.length_a   1.000
_cell.length_b   1.000
_cell.length_c   1.000
_cell.angle_alpha   90.00
_cell.angle_beta   90.00
_cell.angle_gamma   90.00
#
_symmetry.space_group_name_H-M   'P 1'
#
loop_
_entity.id
_entity.type
_entity.pdbx_description
1 polymer ?
#
loop_
_entity_poly.entity_id
_entity_poly.type
_entity_poly.pdbx_seq_one_letter_code
_entity_poly.pdbx_strand_id
1 'polypeptide(L)'
;MSLEPLPTFLTLPVELIDRILDLLDTESILFSFSGVSKRFHAIAYNYSRLTINFTDKSSKADIQRICRAMRPENVIALTLKNSSRQSNIIRHFLSSVYIYQLTQLRSLTLYNIEEYDLQTIIKSLTTSKLSSLSLSFEWPNEKLFGKLTQLALDINDQQPSDFLKCLSSFIDLSHVNEIWLLENHSRFLQLETIKNLLEQTSNIRTLVSGRIDHFKIRLRQLHWMKLVLTRIKHVSTVTIQHYESSSNSIPDMIKWLSRKGKKFSVDDKYKSIQVKFDKDVDELLEVKSNHKRLKLVHHRQTS
;
A
#
# COMPACT_ATOMS: atom_id res chain seq x y z
N MET A 1 53.98 24.26 28.29
CA MET A 1 52.95 24.34 27.23
C MET A 1 52.37 22.95 27.04
N SER A 2 51.19 22.66 27.61
CA SER A 2 50.50 21.40 27.35
C SER A 2 49.85 21.50 25.96
N LEU A 3 50.29 20.66 25.03
CA LEU A 3 49.60 20.47 23.76
C LEU A 3 48.22 19.90 24.07
N GLU A 4 47.16 20.66 23.83
CA GLU A 4 45.81 20.09 23.86
C GLU A 4 45.75 18.96 22.82
N PRO A 5 45.22 17.79 23.19
CA PRO A 5 45.13 16.67 22.26
C PRO A 5 44.21 17.05 21.11
N LEU A 6 44.72 16.93 19.89
CA LEU A 6 43.93 17.13 18.67
C LEU A 6 42.65 16.29 18.74
N PRO A 7 41.48 16.87 18.40
CA PRO A 7 40.23 16.12 18.41
C PRO A 7 40.37 14.94 17.45
N THR A 8 40.22 13.73 17.99
CA THR A 8 40.23 12.50 17.20
C THR A 8 38.82 11.99 17.03
N PHE A 9 38.59 11.16 16.02
CA PHE A 9 37.31 10.48 15.86
C PHE A 9 36.93 9.63 17.10
N LEU A 10 37.94 9.21 17.87
CA LEU A 10 37.79 8.51 19.16
C LEU A 10 37.37 9.40 20.33
N THR A 11 37.32 10.72 20.19
CA THR A 11 36.81 11.63 21.23
C THR A 11 35.42 12.18 20.93
N LEU A 12 34.83 11.83 19.77
CA LEU A 12 33.48 12.28 19.44
C LEU A 12 32.41 11.65 20.35
N PRO A 13 31.38 12.41 20.75
CA PRO A 13 30.17 11.87 21.39
C PRO A 13 29.50 10.81 20.52
N VAL A 14 28.88 9.82 21.18
CA VAL A 14 28.25 8.68 20.48
C VAL A 14 27.11 9.15 19.56
N GLU A 15 26.43 10.22 19.92
CA GLU A 15 25.31 10.80 19.15
C GLU A 15 25.78 11.34 17.79
N LEU A 16 26.99 11.89 17.72
CA LEU A 16 27.57 12.34 16.45
C LEU A 16 28.02 11.17 15.60
N ILE A 17 28.57 10.12 16.24
CA ILE A 17 28.93 8.88 15.54
C ILE A 17 27.69 8.22 14.97
N ASP A 18 26.61 8.11 15.74
CA ASP A 18 25.32 7.58 15.32
C ASP A 18 24.76 8.32 14.08
N ARG A 19 24.91 9.65 14.02
CA ARG A 19 24.53 10.43 12.83
C ARG A 19 25.39 10.13 11.60
N ILE A 20 26.65 9.76 11.80
CA ILE A 20 27.51 9.30 10.71
C ILE A 20 27.09 7.90 10.26
N LEU A 21 26.74 7.02 11.21
CA LEU A 21 26.23 5.68 10.89
C LEU A 21 24.92 5.71 10.11
N ASP A 22 24.06 6.73 10.30
CA ASP A 22 22.84 6.92 9.49
C ASP A 22 23.14 7.09 7.98
N LEU A 23 24.37 7.47 7.62
CA LEU A 23 24.81 7.67 6.22
C LEU A 23 25.49 6.43 5.62
N LEU A 24 25.71 5.38 6.42
CA LEU A 24 26.39 4.16 6.00
C LEU A 24 25.39 3.03 5.78
N ASP A 25 25.72 2.12 4.87
CA ASP A 25 24.96 0.88 4.72
C ASP A 25 25.27 -0.11 5.87
N THR A 26 24.38 -1.08 6.07
CA THR A 26 24.51 -2.07 7.15
C THR A 26 25.81 -2.87 7.08
N GLU A 27 26.32 -3.19 5.89
CA GLU A 27 27.57 -3.94 5.76
C GLU A 27 28.76 -3.09 6.22
N SER A 28 28.81 -1.85 5.79
CA SER A 28 29.80 -0.85 6.20
C SER A 28 29.79 -0.63 7.71
N ILE A 29 28.61 -0.56 8.35
CA ILE A 29 28.49 -0.43 9.80
C ILE A 29 29.01 -1.70 10.51
N LEU A 30 28.52 -2.87 10.11
CA LEU A 30 28.75 -4.13 10.83
C LEU A 30 30.16 -4.69 10.64
N PHE A 31 30.83 -4.42 9.51
CA PHE A 31 32.12 -5.06 9.20
C PHE A 31 33.27 -4.06 9.01
N SER A 32 33.03 -2.92 8.38
CA SER A 32 34.09 -1.93 8.14
C SER A 32 34.29 -1.05 9.37
N PHE A 33 33.25 -0.35 9.82
CA PHE A 33 33.31 0.56 10.97
C PHE A 33 33.59 -0.19 12.27
N SER A 34 32.88 -1.30 12.50
CA SER A 34 33.07 -2.12 13.71
C SER A 34 34.48 -2.73 13.80
N GLY A 35 35.15 -2.96 12.67
CA GLY A 35 36.47 -3.58 12.58
C GLY A 35 37.64 -2.67 12.95
N VAL A 36 37.42 -1.34 13.03
CA VAL A 36 38.51 -0.37 13.25
C VAL A 36 38.99 -0.36 14.70
N SER A 37 38.09 -0.40 15.67
CA SER A 37 38.44 -0.33 17.09
C SER A 37 37.39 -0.98 17.99
N LYS A 38 37.79 -1.39 19.20
CA LYS A 38 36.87 -1.93 20.21
C LYS A 38 35.72 -0.97 20.54
N ARG A 39 35.98 0.34 20.52
CA ARG A 39 34.95 1.37 20.75
C ARG A 39 33.92 1.38 19.64
N PHE A 40 34.36 1.38 18.38
CA PHE A 40 33.46 1.39 17.23
C PHE A 40 32.69 0.09 17.09
N HIS A 41 33.32 -1.04 17.44
CA HIS A 41 32.62 -2.30 17.58
C HIS A 41 31.45 -2.20 18.58
N ALA A 42 31.70 -1.68 19.78
CA ALA A 42 30.66 -1.53 20.79
C ALA A 42 29.54 -0.55 20.37
N ILE A 43 29.88 0.52 19.64
CA ILE A 43 28.88 1.46 19.10
C ILE A 43 28.05 0.77 18.02
N ALA A 44 28.67 0.15 17.02
CA ALA A 44 27.97 -0.55 15.94
C ALA A 44 27.06 -1.67 16.47
N TYR A 45 27.50 -2.40 17.50
CA TYR A 45 26.73 -3.46 18.13
C TYR A 45 25.45 -2.95 18.83
N ASN A 46 25.49 -1.74 19.38
CA ASN A 46 24.35 -1.11 20.08
C ASN A 46 23.56 -0.14 19.18
N TYR A 47 23.99 0.06 17.95
CA TYR A 47 23.32 0.93 17.00
C TYR A 47 21.94 0.36 16.62
N SER A 48 20.88 1.10 16.94
CA SER A 48 19.48 0.63 16.92
C SER A 48 18.67 1.08 15.70
N ARG A 49 19.35 1.59 14.66
CA ARG A 49 18.73 2.15 13.45
C ARG A 49 19.17 1.43 12.18
N LEU A 50 19.40 0.12 12.25
CA LEU A 50 19.87 -0.67 11.11
C LEU A 50 18.79 -0.77 10.02
N THR A 51 19.20 -0.49 8.78
CA THR A 51 18.37 -0.65 7.58
C THR A 51 18.97 -1.73 6.70
N ILE A 52 18.26 -2.85 6.58
CA ILE A 52 18.73 -4.05 5.89
C ILE A 52 18.06 -4.13 4.54
N ASN A 53 18.86 -4.31 3.50
CA ASN A 53 18.37 -4.51 2.15
C ASN A 53 19.02 -5.74 1.52
N PHE A 54 18.26 -6.84 1.49
CA PHE A 54 18.65 -8.03 0.76
C PHE A 54 18.02 -8.03 -0.62
N THR A 55 18.89 -8.06 -1.62
CA THR A 55 18.54 -8.10 -3.04
C THR A 55 19.17 -9.32 -3.66
N ASP A 56 18.98 -9.51 -4.96
CA ASP A 56 19.40 -10.72 -5.69
C ASP A 56 20.91 -10.83 -5.84
N LYS A 57 21.61 -9.73 -5.55
CA LYS A 57 23.07 -9.69 -5.45
C LYS A 57 23.57 -10.23 -4.11
N SER A 58 22.69 -10.33 -3.10
CA SER A 58 23.03 -10.82 -1.77
C SER A 58 23.14 -12.35 -1.81
N SER A 59 24.35 -12.87 -1.58
CA SER A 59 24.53 -14.32 -1.49
C SER A 59 23.96 -14.86 -0.18
N LYS A 60 23.69 -16.16 -0.13
CA LYS A 60 23.32 -16.85 1.11
C LYS A 60 24.35 -16.64 2.23
N ALA A 61 25.64 -16.61 1.87
CA ALA A 61 26.72 -16.38 2.82
C ALA A 61 26.65 -14.96 3.40
N ASP A 62 26.36 -13.95 2.58
CA ASP A 62 26.23 -12.56 3.02
C ASP A 62 25.04 -12.38 3.97
N ILE A 63 23.89 -12.98 3.62
CA ILE A 63 22.70 -12.96 4.48
C ILE A 63 23.04 -13.56 5.85
N GLN A 64 23.66 -14.74 5.88
CA GLN A 64 24.06 -15.39 7.13
C GLN A 64 25.10 -14.56 7.90
N ARG A 65 26.07 -13.95 7.21
CA ARG A 65 27.09 -13.10 7.83
C ARG A 65 26.46 -11.91 8.52
N ILE A 66 25.56 -11.20 7.84
CA ILE A 66 24.82 -10.05 8.39
C ILE A 66 23.92 -10.50 9.55
N CYS A 67 23.15 -11.57 9.38
CA CYS A 67 22.25 -12.07 10.42
C CYS A 67 22.98 -12.49 11.70
N ARG A 68 24.22 -13.00 11.60
CA ARG A 68 25.05 -13.35 12.76
C ARG A 68 25.67 -12.14 13.44
N ALA A 69 25.98 -11.09 12.69
CA ALA A 69 26.64 -9.90 13.21
C ALA A 69 25.65 -8.90 13.85
N MET A 70 24.39 -8.92 13.42
CA MET A 70 23.38 -7.98 13.88
C MET A 70 22.57 -8.49 15.09
N ARG A 71 22.02 -7.55 15.86
CA ARG A 71 20.95 -7.83 16.80
C ARG A 71 19.59 -7.61 16.11
N PRO A 72 18.70 -8.61 16.05
CA PRO A 72 17.40 -8.46 15.39
C PRO A 72 16.59 -7.27 15.92
N GLU A 73 16.69 -6.96 17.21
CA GLU A 73 15.95 -5.86 17.84
C GLU A 73 16.40 -4.47 17.37
N ASN A 74 17.58 -4.37 16.74
CA ASN A 74 18.15 -3.12 16.26
C ASN A 74 17.75 -2.79 14.80
N VAL A 75 16.98 -3.65 14.15
CA VAL A 75 16.55 -3.47 12.76
C VAL A 75 15.27 -2.63 12.72
N ILE A 76 15.33 -1.48 12.06
CA ILE A 76 14.18 -0.56 11.91
C ILE A 76 13.52 -0.68 10.54
N ALA A 77 14.27 -1.10 9.52
CA ALA A 77 13.78 -1.25 8.17
C ALA A 77 14.38 -2.50 7.52
N LEU A 78 13.52 -3.29 6.88
CA LEU A 78 13.90 -4.52 6.21
C LEU A 78 13.31 -4.55 4.81
N THR A 79 14.17 -4.74 3.82
CA THR A 79 13.78 -5.01 2.44
C THR A 79 14.27 -6.39 2.06
N LEU A 80 13.36 -7.27 1.65
CA LEU A 80 13.66 -8.59 1.12
C LEU A 80 13.13 -8.67 -0.31
N LYS A 81 14.02 -8.92 -1.27
CA LYS A 81 13.66 -9.05 -2.68
C LYS A 81 14.10 -10.37 -3.26
N ASN A 82 13.15 -11.06 -3.91
CA ASN A 82 13.39 -12.23 -4.75
C ASN A 82 13.18 -11.85 -6.24
N SER A 83 14.20 -11.52 -7.04
CA SER A 83 14.02 -11.17 -8.47
C SER A 83 13.75 -12.34 -9.38
N SER A 84 13.95 -13.56 -8.90
CA SER A 84 13.73 -14.74 -9.71
C SER A 84 13.02 -15.80 -8.90
N ARG A 85 12.30 -16.68 -9.60
CA ARG A 85 11.69 -17.86 -8.98
C ARG A 85 12.71 -18.77 -8.28
N GLN A 86 14.00 -18.63 -8.59
CA GLN A 86 15.07 -19.42 -7.97
C GLN A 86 15.71 -18.72 -6.76
N SER A 87 15.51 -17.41 -6.61
CA SER A 87 16.03 -16.68 -5.45
C SER A 87 15.21 -17.03 -4.21
N ASN A 88 15.88 -17.59 -3.21
CA ASN A 88 15.31 -17.98 -1.92
C ASN A 88 15.76 -17.03 -0.81
N ILE A 89 15.93 -15.73 -1.10
CA ILE A 89 16.47 -14.75 -0.16
C ILE A 89 15.57 -14.65 1.07
N ILE A 90 14.26 -14.54 0.85
CA ILE A 90 13.28 -14.47 1.94
C ILE A 90 13.40 -15.72 2.83
N ARG A 91 13.43 -16.92 2.25
CA ARG A 91 13.60 -18.16 3.00
C ARG A 91 14.93 -18.22 3.75
N HIS A 92 16.02 -17.80 3.13
CA HIS A 92 17.34 -17.78 3.77
C HIS A 92 17.40 -16.80 4.95
N PHE A 93 16.72 -15.67 4.82
CA PHE A 93 16.55 -14.73 5.92
C PHE A 93 15.70 -15.34 7.04
N LEU A 94 14.51 -15.87 6.72
CA LEU A 94 13.59 -16.47 7.68
C LEU A 94 14.15 -17.71 8.38
N SER A 95 15.08 -18.44 7.74
CA SER A 95 15.80 -19.54 8.39
C SER A 95 16.84 -19.07 9.41
N SER A 96 17.24 -17.80 9.33
CA SER A 96 18.30 -17.22 10.16
C SER A 96 17.76 -16.33 11.27
N VAL A 97 16.65 -15.64 11.03
CA VAL A 97 16.05 -14.65 11.94
C VAL A 97 14.54 -14.83 11.98
N TYR A 98 13.99 -14.90 13.18
CA TYR A 98 12.55 -14.89 13.34
C TYR A 98 12.01 -13.45 13.33
N ILE A 99 10.99 -13.18 12.53
CA ILE A 99 10.42 -11.83 12.39
C ILE A 99 9.94 -11.23 13.72
N TYR A 100 9.44 -12.05 14.65
CA TYR A 100 9.00 -11.55 15.96
C TYR A 100 10.16 -10.97 16.81
N GLN A 101 11.42 -11.30 16.50
CA GLN A 101 12.61 -10.73 17.15
C GLN A 101 12.90 -9.30 16.67
N LEU A 102 12.33 -8.89 15.54
CA LEU A 102 12.49 -7.55 14.96
C LEU A 102 11.56 -6.54 15.66
N THR A 103 11.70 -6.39 16.98
CA THR A 103 10.77 -5.64 17.85
C THR A 103 10.72 -4.14 17.56
N GLN A 104 11.76 -3.57 16.92
CA GLN A 104 11.81 -2.17 16.50
C GLN A 104 11.51 -1.98 15.01
N LEU A 105 11.11 -3.03 14.28
CA LEU A 105 10.83 -2.93 12.86
C LEU A 105 9.68 -1.96 12.61
N ARG A 106 9.95 -0.93 11.80
CA ARG A 106 8.99 0.13 11.42
C ARG A 106 8.63 0.07 9.95
N SER A 107 9.53 -0.44 9.10
CA SER A 107 9.31 -0.56 7.66
C SER A 107 9.68 -1.96 7.17
N LEU A 108 8.76 -2.59 6.44
CA LEU A 108 8.98 -3.88 5.82
C LEU A 108 8.59 -3.81 4.35
N THR A 109 9.53 -4.17 3.48
CA THR A 109 9.32 -4.21 2.03
C THR A 109 9.62 -5.62 1.53
N LEU A 110 8.65 -6.25 0.89
CA LEU A 110 8.75 -7.61 0.36
C LEU A 110 8.48 -7.59 -1.14
N TYR A 111 9.39 -8.15 -1.92
CA TYR A 111 9.24 -8.33 -3.36
C TYR A 111 9.22 -9.82 -3.71
N ASN A 112 8.21 -10.23 -4.48
CA ASN A 112 8.03 -11.57 -5.03
C ASN A 112 8.11 -12.67 -3.95
N ILE A 113 7.36 -12.46 -2.87
CA ILE A 113 7.28 -13.38 -1.75
C ILE A 113 6.30 -14.52 -2.05
N GLU A 114 6.71 -15.75 -1.70
CA GLU A 114 5.81 -16.91 -1.75
C GLU A 114 4.72 -16.83 -0.67
N GLU A 115 3.54 -17.37 -0.95
CA GLU A 115 2.40 -17.32 -0.04
C GLU A 115 2.71 -17.87 1.36
N TYR A 116 3.38 -19.03 1.42
CA TYR A 116 3.74 -19.66 2.69
C TYR A 116 4.62 -18.76 3.57
N ASP A 117 5.60 -18.10 2.95
CA ASP A 117 6.51 -17.20 3.64
C ASP A 117 5.76 -15.92 4.08
N LEU A 118 4.88 -15.38 3.21
CA LEU A 118 4.08 -14.21 3.54
C LEU A 118 3.16 -14.47 4.75
N GLN A 119 2.46 -15.61 4.79
CA GLN A 119 1.63 -15.97 5.93
C GLN A 119 2.46 -16.09 7.22
N THR A 120 3.66 -16.64 7.13
CA THR A 120 4.59 -16.76 8.26
C THR A 120 5.01 -15.38 8.78
N ILE A 121 5.36 -14.47 7.88
CA ILE A 121 5.71 -13.09 8.21
C ILE A 121 4.51 -12.35 8.83
N ILE A 122 3.33 -12.39 8.20
CA ILE A 122 2.14 -11.67 8.69
C ILE A 122 1.76 -12.11 10.11
N LYS A 123 1.78 -13.42 10.40
CA LYS A 123 1.50 -13.94 11.75
C LYS A 123 2.44 -13.37 12.80
N SER A 124 3.70 -13.16 12.44
CA SER A 124 4.76 -12.69 13.34
C SER A 124 4.86 -11.16 13.42
N LEU A 125 4.20 -10.42 12.53
CA LEU A 125 4.11 -8.95 12.60
C LEU A 125 3.16 -8.44 13.68
N THR A 126 2.30 -9.30 14.25
CA THR A 126 1.32 -8.91 15.29
C THR A 126 1.95 -8.28 16.54
N THR A 127 3.23 -8.53 16.80
CA THR A 127 3.99 -7.97 17.93
C THR A 127 4.93 -6.83 17.54
N SER A 128 4.94 -6.41 16.27
CA SER A 128 5.88 -5.41 15.74
C SER A 128 5.33 -3.98 15.82
N LYS A 129 6.23 -2.99 15.82
CA LYS A 129 5.89 -1.55 15.73
C LYS A 129 5.79 -1.07 14.28
N LEU A 130 5.32 -1.95 13.38
CA LEU A 130 5.36 -1.69 11.95
C LEU A 130 4.46 -0.51 11.58
N SER A 131 5.05 0.50 10.96
CA SER A 131 4.36 1.69 10.45
C SER A 131 4.18 1.68 8.93
N SER A 132 4.98 0.86 8.23
CA SER A 132 5.01 0.78 6.78
C SER A 132 5.18 -0.68 6.34
N LEU A 133 4.29 -1.14 5.47
CA LEU A 133 4.35 -2.44 4.81
C LEU A 133 4.19 -2.22 3.30
N SER A 134 5.18 -2.65 2.52
CA SER A 134 5.15 -2.60 1.07
C SER A 134 5.28 -4.01 0.50
N LEU A 135 4.33 -4.40 -0.34
CA LEU A 135 4.30 -5.70 -1.00
C LEU A 135 4.33 -5.49 -2.52
N SER A 136 5.21 -6.21 -3.20
CA SER A 136 5.29 -6.24 -4.66
C SER A 136 5.37 -7.68 -5.13
N PHE A 137 4.62 -8.03 -6.17
CA PHE A 137 4.54 -9.38 -6.70
C PHE A 137 4.77 -9.33 -8.20
N GLU A 138 5.49 -10.30 -8.77
CA GLU A 138 5.72 -10.37 -10.21
C GLU A 138 4.70 -11.27 -10.95
N TRP A 139 3.80 -12.00 -10.27
CA TRP A 139 2.89 -12.98 -10.89
C TRP A 139 1.58 -13.19 -10.09
N PRO A 140 0.48 -13.73 -10.70
CA PRO A 140 -0.82 -13.85 -10.04
C PRO A 140 -0.89 -15.15 -9.22
N ASN A 141 -1.02 -15.05 -7.89
CA ASN A 141 -1.01 -16.17 -6.93
C ASN A 141 -2.33 -16.37 -6.10
N GLU A 142 -3.32 -17.06 -6.65
CA GLU A 142 -4.79 -16.91 -6.49
C GLU A 142 -5.53 -16.83 -5.12
N LYS A 143 -4.90 -16.82 -3.93
CA LYS A 143 -5.65 -17.22 -2.69
C LYS A 143 -5.36 -16.51 -1.36
N LEU A 144 -4.88 -15.27 -1.36
CA LEU A 144 -4.15 -14.76 -0.18
C LEU A 144 -4.91 -14.12 0.99
N PHE A 145 -6.21 -13.78 0.93
CA PHE A 145 -6.75 -12.83 1.92
C PHE A 145 -8.22 -13.06 2.35
N GLY A 146 -8.45 -14.03 3.24
CA GLY A 146 -9.78 -14.30 3.83
C GLY A 146 -10.14 -13.51 5.10
N LYS A 147 -9.25 -12.66 5.64
CA LYS A 147 -9.46 -11.98 6.95
C LYS A 147 -9.08 -10.50 6.98
N LEU A 148 -8.86 -9.87 5.83
CA LEU A 148 -8.59 -8.44 5.79
C LEU A 148 -9.89 -7.67 6.00
N THR A 149 -9.89 -6.73 6.95
CA THR A 149 -10.99 -5.78 7.15
C THR A 149 -10.71 -4.42 6.53
N GLN A 150 -9.44 -4.13 6.27
CA GLN A 150 -8.96 -2.92 5.61
C GLN A 150 -7.88 -3.30 4.60
N LEU A 151 -7.98 -2.75 3.38
CA LEU A 151 -7.04 -2.99 2.30
C LEU A 151 -6.60 -1.64 1.72
N ALA A 152 -5.31 -1.32 1.81
CA ALA A 152 -4.73 -0.16 1.13
C ALA A 152 -3.90 -0.65 -0.05
N LEU A 153 -4.29 -0.25 -1.26
CA LEU A 153 -3.58 -0.55 -2.51
C LEU A 153 -2.93 0.74 -3.00
N ASP A 154 -1.60 0.73 -3.10
CA ASP A 154 -0.86 1.70 -3.88
C ASP A 154 -0.78 1.19 -5.32
N ILE A 155 -1.53 1.84 -6.21
CA ILE A 155 -1.61 1.45 -7.62
C ILE A 155 -0.71 2.41 -8.39
N ASN A 156 0.39 1.89 -8.93
CA ASN A 156 1.30 2.62 -9.81
C ASN A 156 1.08 2.24 -11.28
N ASP A 157 1.60 3.08 -12.19
CA ASP A 157 1.40 2.94 -13.66
C ASP A 157 1.91 1.63 -14.27
N GLN A 158 2.71 0.86 -13.53
CA GLN A 158 3.28 -0.41 -14.02
C GLN A 158 2.40 -1.62 -13.70
N GLN A 159 1.25 -1.43 -13.05
CA GLN A 159 0.36 -2.55 -12.72
C GLN A 159 -0.54 -2.92 -13.91
N PRO A 160 -0.49 -4.16 -14.42
CA PRO A 160 -1.35 -4.61 -15.51
C PRO A 160 -2.82 -4.61 -15.09
N SER A 161 -3.75 -4.42 -16.04
CA SER A 161 -5.20 -4.47 -15.81
C SER A 161 -5.68 -5.75 -15.12
N ASP A 162 -4.91 -6.82 -15.24
CA ASP A 162 -5.19 -8.12 -14.64
C ASP A 162 -4.86 -8.18 -13.14
N PHE A 163 -4.11 -7.20 -12.60
CA PHE A 163 -3.71 -7.15 -11.19
C PHE A 163 -4.91 -7.11 -10.24
N LEU A 164 -5.98 -6.40 -10.61
CA LEU A 164 -7.18 -6.27 -9.78
C LEU A 164 -8.15 -7.44 -9.97
N LYS A 165 -8.19 -8.01 -11.18
CA LYS A 165 -8.88 -9.27 -11.45
C LYS A 165 -8.31 -10.38 -10.59
N CYS A 166 -6.98 -10.46 -10.60
CA CYS A 166 -6.15 -11.24 -9.72
C CYS A 166 -6.53 -10.93 -8.27
N LEU A 167 -6.27 -9.73 -7.73
CA LEU A 167 -6.62 -9.40 -6.34
C LEU A 167 -8.06 -9.80 -5.92
N SER A 168 -9.06 -9.61 -6.78
CA SER A 168 -10.46 -9.99 -6.51
C SER A 168 -10.72 -11.49 -6.40
N SER A 169 -9.90 -12.35 -7.02
CA SER A 169 -10.00 -13.81 -6.81
C SER A 169 -9.29 -14.28 -5.54
N PHE A 170 -8.49 -13.41 -4.91
CA PHE A 170 -7.56 -13.79 -3.83
C PHE A 170 -8.01 -13.25 -2.49
N ILE A 171 -8.66 -12.08 -2.51
CA ILE A 171 -9.18 -11.42 -1.33
C ILE A 171 -10.67 -11.71 -1.27
N ASP A 172 -11.08 -12.39 -0.20
CA ASP A 172 -12.48 -12.37 0.18
C ASP A 172 -12.80 -10.97 0.71
N LEU A 173 -13.22 -10.10 -0.22
CA LEU A 173 -13.58 -8.71 0.11
C LEU A 173 -14.92 -8.62 0.85
N SER A 174 -15.62 -9.73 1.08
CA SER A 174 -16.90 -9.72 1.80
C SER A 174 -16.79 -9.19 3.24
N HIS A 175 -15.57 -9.20 3.80
CA HIS A 175 -15.24 -8.68 5.12
C HIS A 175 -14.45 -7.36 5.10
N VAL A 176 -14.10 -6.83 3.92
CA VAL A 176 -13.37 -5.57 3.82
C VAL A 176 -14.35 -4.40 3.92
N ASN A 177 -14.28 -3.71 5.06
CA ASN A 177 -15.14 -2.56 5.34
C ASN A 177 -14.58 -1.26 4.75
N GLU A 178 -13.28 -1.20 4.44
CA GLU A 178 -12.64 -0.03 3.85
C GLU A 178 -11.54 -0.44 2.85
N ILE A 179 -11.65 0.07 1.62
CA ILE A 179 -10.61 -0.06 0.58
C ILE A 179 -10.04 1.32 0.33
N TRP A 180 -8.72 1.48 0.43
CA TRP A 180 -8.00 2.71 0.14
C TRP A 180 -7.21 2.54 -1.15
N LEU A 181 -7.55 3.32 -2.17
CA LEU A 181 -6.74 3.41 -3.38
C LEU A 181 -5.87 4.67 -3.28
N LEU A 182 -4.56 4.49 -3.21
CA LEU A 182 -3.59 5.58 -3.17
C LEU A 182 -2.98 5.74 -4.57
N GLU A 183 -3.11 6.94 -5.13
CA GLU A 183 -2.50 7.32 -6.40
C GLU A 183 -1.20 8.09 -6.10
N ASN A 184 -0.07 7.41 -6.16
CA ASN A 184 1.24 8.02 -5.98
C ASN A 184 1.83 8.51 -7.33
N HIS A 185 1.78 9.84 -7.48
CA HIS A 185 2.70 10.67 -8.28
C HIS A 185 2.78 10.53 -9.81
N SER A 186 2.05 9.63 -10.47
CA SER A 186 2.08 9.61 -11.92
C SER A 186 0.98 10.45 -12.58
N ARG A 187 1.26 10.93 -13.80
CA ARG A 187 0.30 11.68 -14.65
C ARG A 187 -0.50 10.75 -15.58
N PHE A 188 -0.28 9.44 -15.50
CA PHE A 188 -0.76 8.48 -16.49
C PHE A 188 -1.15 7.13 -15.87
N LEU A 189 -2.02 7.12 -14.86
CA LEU A 189 -2.87 5.94 -14.67
C LEU A 189 -3.63 5.74 -15.97
N GLN A 190 -3.26 4.72 -16.74
CA GLN A 190 -3.89 4.46 -18.03
C GLN A 190 -5.39 4.29 -17.81
N LEU A 191 -6.15 5.09 -18.55
CA LEU A 191 -7.61 5.19 -18.52
C LEU A 191 -8.28 3.81 -18.49
N GLU A 192 -7.65 2.85 -19.16
CA GLU A 192 -8.08 1.47 -19.31
C GLU A 192 -7.91 0.65 -18.03
N THR A 193 -6.96 0.93 -17.13
CA THR A 193 -6.76 0.13 -15.89
C THR A 193 -7.84 0.39 -14.85
N ILE A 194 -8.17 1.66 -14.58
CA ILE A 194 -9.27 2.02 -13.67
C ILE A 194 -10.63 1.68 -14.30
N LYS A 195 -10.78 1.86 -15.62
CA LYS A 195 -11.98 1.47 -16.34
C LYS A 195 -12.14 -0.05 -16.36
N ASN A 196 -11.08 -0.83 -16.61
CA ASN A 196 -11.10 -2.30 -16.51
C ASN A 196 -11.36 -2.74 -15.07
N LEU A 197 -10.81 -2.06 -14.06
CA LEU A 197 -11.16 -2.27 -12.65
C LEU A 197 -12.67 -2.14 -12.51
N LEU A 198 -13.24 -0.98 -12.85
CA LEU A 198 -14.68 -0.62 -12.78
C LEU A 198 -15.60 -1.37 -13.76
N GLU A 199 -15.10 -1.96 -14.84
CA GLU A 199 -15.88 -2.74 -15.80
C GLU A 199 -15.84 -4.23 -15.45
N GLN A 200 -14.72 -4.72 -14.93
CA GLN A 200 -14.62 -6.04 -14.30
C GLN A 200 -15.26 -6.07 -12.89
N THR A 201 -15.63 -4.91 -12.33
CA THR A 201 -16.51 -4.83 -11.15
C THR A 201 -17.97 -5.25 -11.38
N SER A 202 -18.32 -5.87 -12.51
CA SER A 202 -19.44 -6.83 -12.49
C SER A 202 -19.22 -7.92 -11.42
N ASN A 203 -17.97 -8.18 -11.02
CA ASN A 203 -17.62 -8.97 -9.84
C ASN A 203 -17.75 -8.21 -8.51
N ILE A 204 -17.87 -6.87 -8.47
CA ILE A 204 -18.30 -6.18 -7.25
C ILE A 204 -19.77 -6.51 -6.94
N ARG A 205 -20.63 -6.78 -7.93
CA ARG A 205 -21.96 -7.32 -7.64
C ARG A 205 -21.91 -8.66 -6.90
N THR A 206 -20.93 -9.52 -7.19
CA THR A 206 -20.75 -10.81 -6.50
C THR A 206 -19.98 -10.66 -5.17
N LEU A 207 -19.00 -9.76 -5.09
CA LEU A 207 -18.30 -9.37 -3.85
C LEU A 207 -19.21 -8.63 -2.84
N VAL A 208 -20.20 -7.88 -3.32
CA VAL A 208 -21.13 -7.05 -2.52
C VAL A 208 -22.47 -7.75 -2.26
N SER A 209 -22.51 -9.08 -2.42
CA SER A 209 -23.51 -9.86 -1.69
C SER A 209 -23.33 -9.72 -0.17
N GLY A 210 -22.12 -9.36 0.28
CA GLY A 210 -21.80 -8.86 1.63
C GLY A 210 -21.76 -7.33 1.72
N ARG A 211 -22.21 -6.79 2.87
CA ARG A 211 -22.46 -5.36 3.13
C ARG A 211 -21.16 -4.54 3.22
N ILE A 212 -20.70 -3.96 2.11
CA ILE A 212 -19.78 -2.82 2.21
C ILE A 212 -20.61 -1.58 2.58
N ASP A 213 -20.54 -1.19 3.86
CA ASP A 213 -21.26 -0.02 4.38
C ASP A 213 -20.58 1.31 4.00
N HIS A 214 -19.25 1.29 3.82
CA HIS A 214 -18.45 2.45 3.52
C HIS A 214 -17.38 2.17 2.48
N PHE A 215 -17.26 3.01 1.45
CA PHE A 215 -16.17 2.93 0.48
C PHE A 215 -15.44 4.27 0.43
N LYS A 216 -14.14 4.28 0.71
CA LYS A 216 -13.37 5.52 0.81
C LYS A 216 -12.31 5.59 -0.27
N ILE A 217 -12.47 6.51 -1.21
CA ILE A 217 -11.55 6.63 -2.34
C ILE A 217 -10.87 7.99 -2.37
N ARG A 218 -9.58 8.01 -2.71
CA ARG A 218 -8.82 9.24 -2.94
C ARG A 218 -8.44 9.32 -4.41
N LEU A 219 -8.94 10.34 -5.11
CA LEU A 219 -8.71 10.52 -6.56
C LEU A 219 -8.29 11.95 -6.86
N ARG A 220 -7.34 12.11 -7.78
CA ARG A 220 -6.86 13.44 -8.20
C ARG A 220 -7.78 14.13 -9.20
N GLN A 221 -8.43 13.42 -10.11
CA GLN A 221 -9.23 14.06 -11.17
C GLN A 221 -10.74 13.89 -10.98
N LEU A 222 -11.48 14.98 -11.20
CA LEU A 222 -12.94 15.03 -11.08
C LEU A 222 -13.66 14.03 -12.01
N HIS A 223 -13.13 13.81 -13.22
CA HIS A 223 -13.69 12.86 -14.18
C HIS A 223 -13.74 11.44 -13.60
N TRP A 224 -12.67 11.00 -12.92
CA TRP A 224 -12.59 9.68 -12.31
C TRP A 224 -13.57 9.51 -11.16
N MET A 225 -13.68 10.52 -10.32
CA MET A 225 -14.62 10.49 -9.21
C MET A 225 -16.07 10.34 -9.73
N LYS A 226 -16.43 11.03 -10.82
CA LYS A 226 -17.74 10.88 -11.47
C LYS A 226 -17.94 9.46 -12.01
N LEU A 227 -16.94 8.91 -12.71
CA LEU A 227 -17.01 7.56 -13.27
C LEU A 227 -17.21 6.51 -12.17
N VAL A 228 -16.40 6.56 -11.12
CA VAL A 228 -16.49 5.67 -9.95
C VAL A 228 -17.89 5.74 -9.33
N LEU A 229 -18.39 6.95 -9.04
CA LEU A 229 -19.72 7.13 -8.45
C LEU A 229 -20.87 6.65 -9.35
N THR A 230 -20.72 6.66 -10.67
CA THR A 230 -21.74 6.08 -11.56
C THR A 230 -21.77 4.56 -11.59
N ARG A 231 -20.65 3.92 -11.22
CA ARG A 231 -20.48 2.47 -11.27
C ARG A 231 -20.71 1.80 -9.91
N ILE A 232 -20.39 2.48 -8.81
CA ILE A 232 -20.63 2.00 -7.46
C ILE A 232 -22.08 2.29 -7.05
N LYS A 233 -22.97 1.34 -7.29
CA LYS A 233 -24.40 1.44 -6.92
C LYS A 233 -24.79 0.67 -5.64
N HIS A 234 -23.90 -0.21 -5.17
CA HIS A 234 -24.24 -1.19 -4.13
C HIS A 234 -23.69 -0.84 -2.74
N VAL A 235 -22.97 0.27 -2.61
CA VAL A 235 -22.36 0.72 -1.35
C VAL A 235 -23.27 1.76 -0.68
N SER A 236 -23.47 1.65 0.63
CA SER A 236 -24.34 2.56 1.40
C SER A 236 -23.82 4.00 1.40
N THR A 237 -22.50 4.16 1.58
CA THR A 237 -21.84 5.46 1.62
C THR A 237 -20.47 5.44 0.95
N VAL A 238 -20.17 6.47 0.15
CA VAL A 238 -18.86 6.66 -0.48
C VAL A 238 -18.24 7.96 0.02
N THR A 239 -17.07 7.91 0.67
CA THR A 239 -16.30 9.10 0.99
C THR A 239 -15.25 9.32 -0.08
N ILE A 240 -15.28 10.48 -0.73
CA ILE A 240 -14.26 10.86 -1.69
C ILE A 240 -13.39 11.94 -1.07
N GLN A 241 -12.11 11.62 -0.91
CA GLN A 241 -11.10 12.61 -0.52
C GLN A 241 -10.44 13.15 -1.78
N HIS A 242 -10.60 14.45 -2.05
CA HIS A 242 -10.03 15.06 -3.23
C HIS A 242 -8.64 15.63 -2.92
N TYR A 243 -7.65 15.32 -3.76
CA TYR A 243 -6.25 15.73 -3.55
C TYR A 243 -5.89 17.02 -4.29
N GLU A 244 -6.65 17.45 -5.29
CA GLU A 244 -6.25 18.61 -6.10
C GLU A 244 -6.65 19.96 -5.49
N SER A 245 -5.67 20.86 -5.49
CA SER A 245 -5.74 22.25 -5.01
C SER A 245 -6.49 23.19 -5.94
N SER A 246 -6.99 22.71 -7.08
CA SER A 246 -7.74 23.55 -8.00
C SER A 246 -9.09 23.87 -7.36
N SER A 247 -9.34 25.15 -7.07
CA SER A 247 -10.49 25.65 -6.31
C SER A 247 -11.86 25.27 -6.90
N ASN A 248 -11.90 24.73 -8.12
CA ASN A 248 -13.12 24.56 -8.91
C ASN A 248 -13.64 23.12 -8.96
N SER A 249 -12.85 22.12 -8.56
CA SER A 249 -13.24 20.71 -8.69
C SER A 249 -14.36 20.28 -7.74
N ILE A 250 -14.35 20.78 -6.50
CA ILE A 250 -15.39 20.51 -5.49
C ILE A 250 -16.74 21.11 -5.91
N PRO A 251 -16.84 22.42 -6.28
CA PRO A 251 -18.08 23.00 -6.80
C PRO A 251 -18.66 22.23 -8.00
N ASP A 252 -17.82 21.81 -8.95
CA ASP A 252 -18.27 21.04 -10.10
C ASP A 252 -18.74 19.63 -9.74
N MET A 253 -18.15 19.02 -8.71
CA MET A 253 -18.63 17.75 -8.17
C MET A 253 -19.99 17.90 -7.50
N ILE A 254 -20.14 18.90 -6.62
CA ILE A 254 -21.40 19.23 -5.94
C ILE A 254 -22.50 19.46 -6.98
N LYS A 255 -22.23 20.29 -7.99
CA LYS A 255 -23.17 20.57 -9.08
C LYS A 255 -23.57 19.30 -9.83
N TRP A 256 -22.62 18.40 -10.09
CA TRP A 256 -22.90 17.13 -10.74
C TRP A 256 -23.72 16.18 -9.87
N LEU A 257 -23.41 16.06 -8.58
CA LEU A 257 -24.15 15.24 -7.62
C LEU A 257 -25.60 15.73 -7.45
N SER A 258 -25.80 17.05 -7.32
CA SER A 258 -27.13 17.66 -7.25
C SER A 258 -27.96 17.36 -8.50
N ARG A 259 -27.36 17.46 -9.70
CA ARG A 259 -28.02 17.08 -10.97
C ARG A 259 -28.39 15.60 -11.04
N LYS A 260 -27.63 14.75 -10.36
CA LYS A 260 -27.92 13.31 -10.25
C LYS A 260 -28.90 12.97 -9.13
N GLY A 261 -29.36 13.96 -8.36
CA GLY A 261 -30.28 13.76 -7.24
C GLY A 261 -29.67 12.96 -6.07
N LYS A 262 -28.33 12.93 -5.96
CA LYS A 262 -27.64 12.19 -4.90
C LYS A 262 -27.65 13.00 -3.60
N LYS A 263 -27.84 12.32 -2.47
CA LYS A 263 -27.64 12.91 -1.13
C LYS A 263 -26.14 12.94 -0.83
N PHE A 264 -25.60 14.08 -0.45
CA PHE A 264 -24.19 14.21 -0.08
C PHE A 264 -23.98 15.22 1.04
N SER A 265 -22.86 15.09 1.76
CA SER A 265 -22.35 16.08 2.71
C SER A 265 -20.91 16.43 2.32
N VAL A 266 -20.55 17.69 2.51
CA VAL A 266 -19.20 18.20 2.24
C VAL A 266 -18.53 18.45 3.57
N ASP A 267 -17.29 17.97 3.69
CA ASP A 267 -16.42 18.27 4.81
C ASP A 267 -15.30 19.20 4.31
N ASP A 268 -15.50 20.49 4.56
CA ASP A 268 -14.59 21.55 4.12
C ASP A 268 -13.24 21.47 4.83
N LYS A 269 -13.19 20.95 6.06
CA LYS A 269 -11.96 20.81 6.83
C LYS A 269 -11.01 19.78 6.20
N TYR A 270 -11.57 18.71 5.64
CA TYR A 270 -10.80 17.61 5.06
C TYR A 270 -10.87 17.53 3.53
N LYS A 271 -11.45 18.54 2.87
CA LYS A 271 -11.67 18.59 1.41
C LYS A 271 -12.27 17.29 0.89
N SER A 272 -13.31 16.80 1.56
CA SER A 272 -13.93 15.52 1.24
C SER A 272 -15.43 15.64 1.02
N ILE A 273 -15.97 14.78 0.16
CA ILE A 273 -17.40 14.70 -0.12
C ILE A 273 -17.86 13.29 0.21
N GLN A 274 -18.81 13.16 1.12
CA GLN A 274 -19.47 11.90 1.43
C GLN A 274 -20.78 11.83 0.65
N VAL A 275 -20.94 10.80 -0.18
CA VAL A 275 -22.14 10.54 -0.97
C VAL A 275 -22.88 9.35 -0.35
N LYS A 276 -24.17 9.52 -0.03
CA LYS A 276 -25.02 8.44 0.45
C LYS A 276 -25.86 7.91 -0.71
N PHE A 277 -25.87 6.60 -0.89
CA PHE A 277 -26.71 5.94 -1.88
C PHE A 277 -27.97 5.41 -1.18
N ASP A 278 -29.11 5.73 -1.77
CA ASP A 278 -30.42 5.32 -1.27
C ASP A 278 -30.88 4.16 -2.15
N LYS A 279 -30.80 2.93 -1.62
CA LYS A 279 -30.95 1.70 -2.41
C LYS A 279 -32.27 1.67 -3.19
N ASP A 280 -33.35 2.17 -2.58
CA ASP A 280 -34.70 2.10 -3.17
C ASP A 280 -34.92 3.18 -4.24
N VAL A 281 -34.33 4.37 -4.07
CA VAL A 281 -34.54 5.51 -4.98
C VAL A 281 -33.72 5.34 -6.26
N ASP A 282 -32.52 4.80 -6.14
CA ASP A 282 -31.59 4.67 -7.26
C ASP A 282 -32.01 3.59 -8.27
N GLU A 283 -32.62 2.49 -7.81
CA GLU A 283 -33.21 1.48 -8.69
C GLU A 283 -34.44 2.02 -9.43
N LEU A 284 -35.32 2.76 -8.75
CA LEU A 284 -36.53 3.35 -9.34
C LEU A 284 -36.23 4.39 -10.43
N LEU A 285 -35.17 5.20 -10.27
CA LEU A 285 -34.76 6.18 -11.27
C LEU A 285 -34.22 5.51 -12.55
N GLU A 286 -33.58 4.35 -12.43
CA GLU A 286 -33.05 3.58 -13.56
C GLU A 286 -34.16 2.91 -14.37
N VAL A 287 -35.17 2.34 -13.71
CA VAL A 287 -36.37 1.80 -14.37
C VAL A 287 -37.06 2.90 -15.18
N LYS A 288 -37.25 4.10 -14.60
CA LYS A 288 -37.86 5.25 -15.31
C LYS A 288 -37.02 5.74 -16.49
N SER A 289 -35.69 5.74 -16.37
CA SER A 289 -34.76 6.12 -17.44
C SER A 289 -34.78 5.14 -18.61
N ASN A 290 -34.73 3.84 -18.32
CA ASN A 290 -34.76 2.78 -19.32
C ASN A 290 -36.13 2.70 -20.02
N HIS A 291 -37.22 2.92 -19.28
CA HIS A 291 -38.56 2.98 -19.85
C HIS A 291 -38.75 4.17 -20.81
N LYS A 292 -38.16 5.34 -20.49
CA LYS A 292 -38.13 6.49 -21.43
C LYS A 292 -37.30 6.21 -22.68
N ARG A 293 -36.15 5.52 -22.56
CA ARG A 293 -35.30 5.13 -23.70
C ARG A 293 -36.00 4.12 -24.61
N LEU A 294 -36.68 3.12 -24.05
CA LEU A 294 -37.45 2.13 -24.83
C LEU A 294 -38.60 2.79 -25.61
N LYS A 295 -39.31 3.76 -25.01
CA LYS A 295 -40.35 4.54 -25.72
C LYS A 295 -39.78 5.37 -26.87
N LEU A 296 -38.57 5.93 -26.74
CA LEU A 296 -37.89 6.68 -27.81
C LEU A 296 -37.38 5.78 -28.95
N VAL A 297 -37.00 4.54 -28.66
CA VAL A 297 -36.58 3.55 -29.68
C VAL A 297 -37.78 3.05 -30.47
N HIS A 298 -38.91 2.77 -29.83
CA HIS A 298 -40.13 2.37 -30.53
C HIS A 298 -40.71 3.49 -31.41
N HIS A 299 -40.59 4.75 -31.02
CA HIS A 299 -41.07 5.86 -31.85
C HIS A 299 -40.22 6.09 -33.11
N ARG A 300 -38.97 5.64 -33.13
CA ARG A 300 -38.08 5.71 -34.31
C ARG A 300 -38.22 4.54 -35.28
N GLN A 301 -38.89 3.44 -34.88
CA GLN A 301 -39.12 2.28 -35.74
C GLN A 301 -40.49 2.32 -36.45
N THR A 302 -41.33 3.29 -36.12
CA THR A 302 -42.68 3.47 -36.69
C THR A 302 -42.83 4.77 -37.48
N SER A 303 -41.74 5.30 -38.03
CA SER A 303 -41.69 6.52 -38.86
C SER A 303 -40.89 6.28 -40.12
#